data_AF-A0A3C1P8P4-F1
#
_entry.id   AF-A0A3C1P8P4-F1
#
_cell.length_a   1.000
_cell.length_b   1.000
_cell.length_c   1.000
_cell.angle_alpha   90.00
_cell.angle_beta   90.00
_cell.angle_gamma   90.00
#
_symmetry.space_group_name_H-M   'P 1'
#
loop_
_entity.id
_entity.type
_entity.pdbx_description
1 polymer ?
#
loop_
_entity_poly.entity_id
_entity_poly.type
_entity_poly.pdbx_seq_one_letter_code
_entity_poly.pdbx_strand_id
1 'polypeptide(L)' 'NGAKLGWLIDPKNQRVEIYRPDQEVEILENPTTLSGENILPGFILDLTSIW' A
#
# COMPACT_ATOMS: atom_id res chain seq x y z
N ASN A 1 18.69 -2.77 -2.76
CA ASN A 1 17.39 -3.49 -2.76
C ASN A 1 16.52 -2.92 -3.88
N GLY A 2 16.23 -3.68 -4.94
CA GLY A 2 15.53 -3.21 -6.14
C GLY A 2 14.01 -3.33 -6.09
N ALA A 3 13.40 -3.05 -4.93
CA ALA A 3 11.94 -3.12 -4.77
C ALA A 3 11.26 -1.98 -5.56
N LYS A 4 10.13 -2.28 -6.20
CA LYS A 4 9.38 -1.33 -7.04
C LYS A 4 8.09 -0.80 -6.40
N LEU A 5 7.60 -1.50 -5.38
CA LEU A 5 6.41 -1.15 -4.62
C LEU A 5 6.59 -1.67 -3.19
N GLY A 6 6.30 -0.84 -2.20
CA GLY A 6 6.30 -1.22 -0.79
C GLY A 6 5.12 -0.59 -0.06
N TRP A 7 4.56 -1.32 0.89
CA TRP A 7 3.49 -0.83 1.77
C TRP A 7 3.95 -0.92 3.22
N LEU A 8 3.78 0.18 3.96
CA LEU A 8 3.76 0.17 5.41
C LEU A 8 2.31 0.29 5.85
N ILE A 9 1.80 -0.76 6.47
CA ILE A 9 0.43 -0.80 7.00
C ILE A 9 0.53 -0.49 8.50
N ASP A 10 -0.17 0.55 8.94
CA ASP A 10 -0.32 0.93 10.34
C ASP A 10 -1.78 0.71 10.79
N PRO A 11 -2.11 -0.48 11.33
CA PRO A 11 -3.48 -0.81 11.76
C PRO A 11 -4.01 0.08 12.88
N LYS A 12 -3.13 0.61 13.74
CA LYS A 12 -3.55 1.41 14.89
C LYS A 12 -4.13 2.76 14.46
N ASN A 13 -3.53 3.35 13.43
CA ASN A 13 -3.99 4.60 12.84
C ASN A 13 -4.84 4.39 11.57
N GLN A 14 -5.10 3.12 11.20
CA GLN A 14 -5.75 2.73 9.94
C GLN A 14 -5.12 3.44 8.74
N ARG A 15 -3.79 3.47 8.67
CA ARG A 15 -3.06 4.22 7.63
C ARG A 15 -2.22 3.26 6.81
N VAL A 16 -2.06 3.57 5.53
CA VAL A 16 -1.08 2.91 4.67
C VAL A 16 -0.17 3.96 4.04
N GLU A 17 1.13 3.73 4.12
CA GLU A 17 2.13 4.48 3.35
C GLU A 17 2.62 3.62 2.18
N ILE A 18 2.62 4.21 0.98
CA ILE A 18 3.02 3.55 -0.26
C ILE A 18 4.33 4.15 -0.74
N TYR A 19 5.31 3.27 -0.95
CA TYR A 19 6.66 3.59 -1.36
C TYR A 19 6.89 3.11 -2.80
N ARG A 20 7.35 4.02 -3.66
CA ARG A 20 7.75 3.73 -5.04
C ARG A 20 9.11 4.38 -5.31
N PRO A 21 9.95 3.80 -6.18
CA PRO A 21 11.21 4.44 -6.58
C PRO A 21 10.96 5.83 -7.18
N ASP A 22 11.80 6.79 -6.81
CA ASP A 22 11.80 8.16 -7.34
C ASP A 22 10.47 8.92 -7.18
N GLN A 23 9.65 8.53 -6.20
CA GLN A 23 8.39 9.21 -5.88
C GLN A 23 8.32 9.50 -4.38
N GLU A 24 7.57 10.55 -4.03
CA GLU A 24 7.25 10.85 -2.65
C GLU A 24 6.34 9.76 -2.07
N VAL A 25 6.39 9.61 -0.75
CA VAL A 25 5.54 8.66 -0.03
C VAL A 25 4.08 9.10 -0.18
N GLU A 26 3.25 8.20 -0.68
CA GLU A 26 1.80 8.41 -0.74
C GLU A 26 1.16 7.85 0.53
N ILE A 27 0.27 8.62 1.14
CA ILE A 27 -0.42 8.23 2.37
C ILE A 27 -1.90 8.06 2.06
N LEU A 28 -2.42 6.87 2.37
CA LEU A 28 -3.84 6.56 2.34
C LEU A 28 -4.37 6.42 3.77
N GLU A 29 -5.44 7.15 4.07
CA GLU A 29 -6.14 7.07 5.36
C GLU A 29 -7.36 6.15 5.24
N ASN A 30 -7.45 5.19 6.14
CA ASN A 30 -8.44 4.13 6.23
C ASN A 30 -8.80 3.43 4.89
N PRO A 31 -7.81 2.96 4.10
CA PRO A 31 -8.12 2.25 2.86
C PRO A 31 -8.73 0.88 3.15
N THR A 32 -9.75 0.47 2.40
CA THR A 32 -10.29 -0.90 2.52
C THR A 32 -9.54 -1.90 1.64
N THR A 33 -8.89 -1.43 0.58
CA THR A 33 -8.13 -2.26 -0.36
C THR A 33 -6.91 -1.53 -0.91
N LEU A 34 -5.85 -2.27 -1.26
CA LEU A 34 -4.70 -1.76 -2.02
C LEU A 34 -4.56 -2.49 -3.35
N SER A 35 -4.25 -1.76 -4.42
CA SER A 35 -3.93 -2.32 -5.73
C SER A 35 -2.43 -2.55 -5.88
N GLY A 36 -2.04 -3.63 -6.54
CA GLY A 36 -0.66 -3.88 -6.97
C GLY A 36 -0.17 -3.01 -8.13
N GLU A 37 -1.03 -2.12 -8.65
CA GLU A 37 -0.76 -1.23 -9.77
C GLU A 37 -0.27 -1.98 -11.03
N ASN A 38 0.56 -1.34 -11.84
CA ASN A 38 1.23 -1.97 -12.98
C ASN A 38 2.39 -2.90 -12.57
N ILE A 39 2.79 -2.89 -11.28
CA ILE A 39 3.89 -3.72 -10.76
C ILE A 39 3.41 -5.15 -10.52
N LEU A 40 2.21 -5.31 -9.99
CA LEU A 40 1.52 -6.58 -9.78
C LEU A 40 0.11 -6.50 -10.39
N PRO A 41 -0.02 -6.62 -11.73
CA PRO A 41 -1.30 -6.43 -12.40
C PRO A 41 -2.38 -7.38 -11.89
N GLY A 42 -3.53 -6.83 -11.52
CA GLY A 42 -4.69 -7.60 -11.03
C GLY A 42 -4.60 -8.03 -9.56
N PHE A 43 -3.52 -7.71 -8.86
CA PHE A 43 -3.42 -7.95 -7.43
C PHE A 43 -4.22 -6.92 -6.63
N ILE A 44 -5.03 -7.40 -5.68
CA ILE A 44 -5.75 -6.59 -4.71
C ILE A 44 -5.50 -7.18 -3.33
N LEU A 45 -5.01 -6.37 -2.40
CA LEU A 45 -4.95 -6.70 -0.98
C LEU A 45 -6.17 -6.12 -0.29
N ASP A 46 -6.99 -6.99 0.31
CA ASP A 46 -8.09 -6.59 1.18
C ASP A 46 -7.57 -6.33 2.60
N LEU A 47 -7.82 -5.12 3.12
CA LEU A 47 -7.38 -4.69 4.45
C LEU A 47 -8.48 -4.79 5.51
N THR A 48 -9.71 -5.16 5.13
CA THR A 48 -10.84 -5.23 6.06
C THR A 48 -10.62 -6.21 7.22
N SER A 49 -9.81 -7.25 7.02
CA SER A 49 -9.43 -8.21 8.08
C SER A 49 -8.17 -7.82 8.86
N ILE A 50 -7.46 -6.77 8.44
CA ILE A 50 -6.20 -6.30 9.06
C ILE A 50 -6.49 -5.18 10.07
N TRP A 51 -7.59 -4.45 9.89
CA TRP A 51 -8.09 -3.43 10.81
C TRP A 51 -8.63 -4.01 12.13
#